data_AF-A0A7S3CL64-F1
#
_entry.id   AF-A0A7S3CL64-F1
#
_cell.length_a   1.000
_cell.length_b   1.000
_cell.length_c   1.000
_cell.angle_alpha   90.00
_cell.angle_beta   90.00
_cell.angle_gamma   90.00
#
_symmetry.space_group_name_H-M   'P 1'
#
loop_
_entity.id
_entity.type
_entity.pdbx_description
1 polymer ?
#
loop_
_entity_poly.entity_id
_entity_poly.type
_entity_poly.pdbx_seq_one_letter_code
_entity_poly.pdbx_strand_id
1 'polypeptide(L)'
;MIMGALTWSFSEYFLHRFVFHGEQTWVPDTPFMIAFHFFINGNHHAYPQDPLRLTFPFIPACAVLYLFGGLPLSYVVPQAYYYVFMAGWLTTYVAYEMIHYFTHFGSTQSKFWSFIKKNHIDHHYRNANQGYGISSPLFDWVFRSGIKL
;
A
#
# COMPACT_ATOMS: atom_id res chain seq x y z
N MET A 1 4.90 14.97 12.72
CA MET A 1 5.56 13.74 12.21
C MET A 1 4.81 12.48 12.62
N ILE A 2 4.74 12.09 13.90
CA ILE A 2 4.11 10.82 14.33
C ILE A 2 2.68 10.65 13.83
N MET A 3 1.83 11.67 13.97
CA MET A 3 0.44 11.61 13.46
C MET A 3 0.36 11.40 11.94
N GLY A 4 1.30 11.98 11.18
CA GLY A 4 1.40 11.74 9.74
C GLY A 4 1.77 10.29 9.44
N ALA A 5 2.72 9.72 10.19
CA ALA A 5 3.12 8.32 10.05
C ALA A 5 1.98 7.34 10.38
N LEU A 6 1.24 7.58 11.46
CA LEU A 6 0.07 6.77 11.83
C LEU A 6 -1.04 6.88 10.78
N THR A 7 -1.24 8.08 10.25
CA THR A 7 -2.21 8.30 9.17
C THR A 7 -1.80 7.57 7.91
N TRP A 8 -0.50 7.55 7.56
CA TRP A 8 -0.01 6.74 6.44
C TRP A 8 -0.28 5.25 6.66
N SER A 9 0.04 4.71 7.85
CA SER A 9 -0.21 3.29 8.15
C SER A 9 -1.69 2.92 7.97
N PHE A 10 -2.61 3.83 8.30
CA PHE A 10 -4.03 3.67 7.98
C PHE A 10 -4.29 3.78 6.47
N SER A 11 -3.78 4.82 5.80
CA SER A 11 -3.93 5.01 4.35
C SER A 11 -3.44 3.82 3.54
N GLU A 12 -2.29 3.22 3.89
CA GLU A 12 -1.73 2.03 3.26
C GLU A 12 -2.77 0.92 3.13
N TYR A 13 -3.41 0.56 4.25
CA TYR A 13 -4.39 -0.52 4.27
C TYR A 13 -5.59 -0.24 3.36
N PHE A 14 -6.14 0.98 3.43
CA PHE A 14 -7.33 1.34 2.65
C PHE A 14 -7.03 1.52 1.16
N LEU A 15 -5.87 2.10 0.82
CA LEU A 15 -5.42 2.21 -0.56
C LEU A 15 -5.21 0.81 -1.15
N HIS A 16 -4.49 -0.06 -0.43
CA HIS A 16 -4.23 -1.40 -0.92
C HIS A 16 -5.52 -2.21 -1.09
N ARG A 17 -6.41 -2.17 -0.10
CA ARG A 17 -7.66 -2.95 -0.13
C ARG A 17 -8.70 -2.42 -1.11
N PHE A 18 -8.93 -1.11 -1.14
CA PHE A 18 -10.06 -0.53 -1.87
C PHE A 18 -9.65 0.16 -3.17
N VAL A 19 -8.42 0.61 -3.33
CA VAL A 19 -7.97 1.23 -4.59
C VAL A 19 -7.22 0.23 -5.45
N PHE A 20 -6.26 -0.48 -4.86
CA PHE A 20 -5.39 -1.43 -5.57
C PHE A 20 -5.98 -2.83 -5.69
N HIS A 21 -7.03 -3.14 -4.92
CA HIS A 21 -7.88 -4.33 -5.05
C HIS A 21 -9.35 -3.98 -5.32
N GLY A 22 -9.58 -2.86 -6.02
CA GLY A 22 -10.90 -2.35 -6.35
C GLY A 22 -11.68 -3.23 -7.34
N GLU A 23 -11.00 -4.08 -8.12
CA GLU A 23 -11.57 -5.06 -9.05
C GLU A 23 -12.53 -6.05 -8.40
N GLN A 24 -12.40 -6.26 -7.09
CA GLN A 24 -13.29 -7.14 -6.33
C GLN A 24 -14.56 -6.44 -5.83
N THR A 25 -14.65 -5.10 -5.96
CA THR A 25 -15.67 -4.32 -5.24
C THR A 25 -16.40 -3.30 -6.09
N TRP A 26 -15.70 -2.39 -6.79
CA TRP A 26 -16.34 -1.24 -7.43
C TRP A 26 -15.76 -0.88 -8.80
N VAL A 27 -14.60 -1.41 -9.20
CA VAL A 27 -14.01 -1.13 -10.52
C VAL A 27 -14.84 -1.83 -11.60
N PRO A 28 -15.40 -1.11 -12.59
CA PRO A 28 -16.25 -1.71 -13.60
C PRO A 28 -15.43 -2.45 -14.68
N ASP A 29 -16.04 -3.46 -15.28
CA ASP A 29 -15.46 -4.26 -16.37
C ASP A 29 -15.50 -3.51 -17.71
N THR A 30 -14.68 -2.46 -17.80
CA THR A 30 -14.48 -1.70 -19.04
C THR A 30 -13.00 -1.73 -19.42
N PRO A 31 -12.65 -1.76 -20.72
CA PRO A 31 -11.25 -1.86 -21.14
C PRO A 31 -10.34 -0.80 -20.54
N PHE A 32 -10.85 0.43 -20.40
CA PHE A 32 -10.12 1.52 -19.76
C PHE A 32 -9.86 1.26 -18.28
N MET A 33 -10.88 0.87 -17.50
CA MET A 33 -10.71 0.65 -16.07
C MET A 33 -9.87 -0.59 -15.77
N ILE A 34 -9.95 -1.63 -16.59
CA ILE A 34 -9.05 -2.79 -16.51
C ILE A 34 -7.61 -2.36 -16.74
N ALA A 35 -7.34 -1.57 -17.80
CA ALA A 35 -6.00 -1.09 -18.10
C ALA A 35 -5.46 -0.17 -16.99
N PHE A 36 -6.29 0.73 -16.47
CA PHE A 36 -5.94 1.61 -15.36
C PHE A 36 -5.62 0.81 -14.09
N HIS A 37 -6.46 -0.14 -13.72
CA HIS A 37 -6.25 -1.01 -12.57
C HIS A 37 -4.97 -1.86 -12.70
N PHE A 38 -4.75 -2.43 -13.89
CA PHE A 38 -3.52 -3.16 -14.20
C PHE A 38 -2.29 -2.28 -14.04
N PHE A 39 -2.36 -1.02 -14.46
CA PHE A 39 -1.24 -0.09 -14.33
C PHE A 39 -0.91 0.29 -12.88
N ILE A 40 -1.90 0.42 -11.99
CA ILE A 40 -1.64 0.85 -10.60
C ILE A 40 -1.22 -0.31 -9.67
N ASN A 41 -1.73 -1.53 -9.86
CA ASN A 41 -1.38 -2.67 -9.00
C ASN A 41 -1.41 -4.01 -9.71
N GLY A 42 -2.29 -4.21 -10.70
CA GLY A 42 -2.43 -5.52 -11.35
C GLY A 42 -1.15 -6.02 -12.05
N ASN A 43 -0.30 -5.13 -12.56
CA ASN A 43 0.98 -5.52 -13.16
C ASN A 43 1.97 -6.09 -12.13
N HIS A 44 1.92 -5.59 -10.90
CA HIS A 44 2.75 -6.08 -9.81
C HIS A 44 2.30 -7.49 -9.40
N HIS A 45 0.99 -7.72 -9.27
CA HIS A 45 0.45 -9.06 -9.03
C HIS A 45 0.68 -10.04 -10.17
N ALA A 46 0.69 -9.57 -11.42
CA ALA A 46 0.97 -10.41 -12.58
C ALA A 46 2.47 -10.79 -12.68
N TYR A 47 3.37 -9.89 -12.27
CA TYR A 47 4.81 -10.06 -12.34
C TYR A 47 5.51 -9.75 -11.01
N PRO A 48 5.20 -10.47 -9.92
CA PRO A 48 5.64 -10.11 -8.56
C PRO A 48 7.16 -10.26 -8.36
N GLN A 49 7.89 -10.87 -9.29
CA GLN A 49 9.35 -11.01 -9.22
C GLN A 49 10.09 -10.10 -10.20
N ASP A 50 9.39 -9.17 -10.87
CA ASP A 50 10.03 -8.15 -11.70
C ASP A 50 10.33 -6.89 -10.87
N PRO A 51 11.60 -6.56 -10.59
CA PRO A 51 11.96 -5.42 -9.76
C PRO A 51 11.60 -4.06 -10.39
N LEU A 52 11.34 -4.02 -11.71
CA LEU A 52 10.95 -2.79 -12.42
C LEU A 52 9.43 -2.56 -12.40
N ARG A 53 8.65 -3.48 -11.83
CA ARG A 53 7.17 -3.45 -11.78
C ARG A 53 6.63 -3.57 -10.36
N LEU A 54 7.43 -3.22 -9.34
CA LEU A 54 7.01 -3.29 -7.94
C LEU A 54 6.57 -1.94 -7.40
N THR A 55 7.45 -0.95 -7.48
CA THR A 55 7.16 0.38 -6.94
C THR A 55 6.27 1.16 -7.89
N PHE A 56 5.43 2.03 -7.34
CA PHE A 56 4.63 2.91 -8.17
C PHE A 56 5.55 3.78 -9.04
N PRO A 57 5.28 3.91 -10.35
CA PRO A 57 5.97 4.91 -11.15
C PRO A 57 5.76 6.30 -10.54
N PHE A 58 6.79 7.14 -10.57
CA PHE A 58 6.84 8.40 -9.81
C PHE A 58 5.63 9.32 -10.03
N ILE A 59 5.22 9.53 -11.28
CA ILE A 59 4.09 10.42 -11.62
C ILE A 59 2.76 9.87 -11.05
N PRO A 60 2.38 8.61 -11.32
CA PRO A 60 1.22 7.97 -10.68
C PRO A 60 1.25 8.00 -9.15
N ALA A 61 2.41 7.72 -8.53
CA ALA A 61 2.57 7.83 -7.08
C ALA A 61 2.20 9.24 -6.60
N CYS A 62 2.75 10.29 -7.20
CA CYS A 62 2.43 11.67 -6.85
C CYS A 62 0.94 11.98 -6.97
N ALA A 63 0.27 11.49 -8.03
CA ALA A 63 -1.16 11.69 -8.21
C ALA A 63 -1.98 11.00 -7.12
N VAL A 64 -1.68 9.73 -6.79
CA VAL A 64 -2.36 9.00 -5.71
C VAL A 64 -2.11 9.68 -4.37
N LEU A 65 -0.86 10.03 -4.07
CA LEU A 65 -0.49 10.68 -2.80
C LEU A 65 -1.16 12.03 -2.63
N TYR A 66 -1.30 12.81 -3.70
CA TYR A 66 -1.99 14.09 -3.68
C TYR A 66 -3.50 13.92 -3.51
N LEU A 67 -4.14 13.06 -4.31
CA LEU A 67 -5.59 12.89 -4.32
C LEU A 67 -6.12 12.24 -3.03
N PHE A 68 -5.41 11.25 -2.49
CA PHE A 68 -5.86 10.50 -1.30
C PHE A 68 -5.21 10.97 0.01
N GLY A 69 -4.19 11.82 -0.06
CA GLY A 69 -3.49 12.36 1.09
C GLY A 69 -3.46 13.88 1.07
N GLY A 70 -2.58 14.47 0.24
CA GLY A 70 -2.27 15.90 0.27
C GLY A 70 -3.50 16.82 0.23
N LEU A 71 -4.34 16.68 -0.79
CA LEU A 71 -5.55 17.47 -0.95
C LEU A 71 -6.54 17.30 0.21
N PRO A 72 -7.04 16.09 0.54
CA PRO A 72 -8.02 15.95 1.62
C PRO A 72 -7.44 16.35 2.98
N LEU A 73 -6.18 16.01 3.27
CA LEU A 73 -5.53 16.37 4.54
C LEU A 73 -5.32 17.87 4.70
N SER A 74 -5.21 18.63 3.60
CA SER A 74 -5.10 20.09 3.67
C SER A 74 -6.36 20.77 4.25
N TYR A 75 -7.52 20.11 4.16
CA TYR A 75 -8.77 20.61 4.74
C TYR A 75 -8.99 20.16 6.20
N VAL A 76 -8.28 19.13 6.66
CA VAL A 76 -8.49 18.51 7.97
C VAL A 76 -7.38 18.87 8.97
N VAL A 77 -6.13 18.92 8.50
CA VAL A 77 -4.98 19.23 9.36
C VAL A 77 -4.84 20.74 9.48
N PRO A 78 -4.76 21.31 10.70
CA PRO A 78 -4.57 22.75 10.86
C PRO A 78 -3.32 23.23 10.11
N GLN A 79 -3.43 24.36 9.41
CA GLN A 79 -2.39 24.88 8.53
C GLN A 79 -1.01 24.99 9.21
N ALA A 80 -0.98 25.37 10.49
CA ALA A 80 0.24 25.47 11.29
C ALA A 80 1.02 24.14 11.43
N TYR A 81 0.33 23.00 11.31
CA TYR A 81 0.92 21.66 11.45
C TYR A 81 0.99 20.89 10.14
N TYR A 82 0.42 21.42 9.05
CA TYR A 82 0.25 20.69 7.80
C TYR A 82 1.59 20.16 7.24
N TYR A 83 2.61 21.00 7.13
CA TYR A 83 3.89 20.57 6.55
C TYR A 83 4.64 19.52 7.41
N VAL A 84 4.61 19.65 8.75
CA VAL A 84 5.23 18.66 9.65
C VAL A 84 4.42 17.36 9.75
N PHE A 85 3.12 17.43 9.49
CA PHE A 85 2.26 16.27 9.30
C PHE A 85 2.62 15.56 8.00
N MET A 86 2.63 16.29 6.88
CA MET A 86 2.96 15.76 5.55
C MET A 86 4.37 15.19 5.49
N ALA A 87 5.35 15.80 6.17
CA ALA A 87 6.68 15.23 6.30
C ALA A 87 6.65 13.82 6.91
N GLY A 88 5.90 13.63 8.00
CA GLY A 88 5.73 12.30 8.60
C GLY A 88 5.03 11.32 7.66
N TRP A 89 3.94 11.77 7.03
CA TRP A 89 3.15 10.94 6.11
C TRP A 89 3.96 10.48 4.89
N LEU A 90 4.69 11.39 4.23
CA LEU A 90 5.53 11.08 3.08
C LEU A 90 6.76 10.23 3.46
N THR A 91 7.40 10.50 4.59
CA THR A 91 8.52 9.66 5.05
C THR A 91 8.06 8.23 5.30
N THR A 92 6.88 8.03 5.89
CA THR A 92 6.35 6.68 6.11
C THR A 92 5.89 6.01 4.81
N TYR A 93 5.37 6.76 3.84
CA TYR A 93 5.15 6.26 2.48
C TYR A 93 6.42 5.70 1.84
N VAL A 94 7.53 6.45 1.88
CA VAL A 94 8.81 5.99 1.34
C VAL A 94 9.29 4.74 2.07
N ALA A 95 9.17 4.71 3.41
CA ALA A 95 9.49 3.52 4.20
C ALA A 95 8.62 2.32 3.81
N TYR A 96 7.32 2.53 3.54
CA TYR A 96 6.42 1.51 3.03
C TYR A 96 6.89 0.95 1.69
N GLU A 97 7.24 1.78 0.71
CA GLU A 97 7.77 1.32 -0.59
C GLU A 97 9.06 0.51 -0.42
N MET A 98 9.95 0.94 0.48
CA MET A 98 11.18 0.19 0.79
C MET A 98 10.88 -1.16 1.45
N ILE A 99 9.93 -1.21 2.39
CA ILE A 99 9.51 -2.45 3.03
C ILE A 99 8.87 -3.37 1.99
N HIS A 100 7.99 -2.85 1.13
CA HIS A 100 7.35 -3.59 0.05
C HIS A 100 8.40 -4.22 -0.86
N TYR A 101 9.37 -3.44 -1.34
CA TYR A 101 10.49 -3.95 -2.14
C TYR A 101 11.28 -5.04 -1.40
N PHE A 102 11.56 -4.81 -0.11
CA PHE A 102 12.24 -5.78 0.73
C PHE A 102 11.44 -7.10 0.90
N THR A 103 10.12 -7.04 1.02
CA THR A 103 9.30 -8.27 1.13
C THR A 103 9.43 -9.14 -0.12
N HIS A 104 9.61 -8.56 -1.30
CA HIS A 104 9.86 -9.33 -2.53
C HIS A 104 11.31 -9.82 -2.60
N PHE A 105 12.28 -8.92 -2.49
CA PHE A 105 13.66 -9.20 -2.90
C PHE A 105 14.67 -9.34 -1.76
N GLY A 106 14.32 -8.90 -0.55
CA GLY A 106 15.19 -8.97 0.62
C GLY A 106 15.27 -10.35 1.25
N SER A 107 16.37 -10.62 1.95
CA SER A 107 16.54 -11.79 2.82
C SER A 107 16.74 -11.33 4.27
N THR A 108 16.33 -12.15 5.23
CA THR A 108 16.44 -11.83 6.65
C THR A 108 16.43 -13.06 7.52
N GLN A 109 17.08 -12.94 8.69
CA GLN A 109 17.01 -13.93 9.78
C GLN A 109 16.08 -13.46 10.92
N SER A 110 15.59 -12.21 10.86
CA SER A 110 14.66 -11.70 11.86
C SER A 110 13.31 -12.35 11.72
N LYS A 111 12.79 -12.91 12.82
CA LYS A 111 11.44 -13.50 12.87
C LYS A 111 10.36 -12.48 12.48
N PHE A 112 10.51 -11.23 12.92
CA PHE A 112 9.58 -10.15 12.59
C PHE A 112 9.54 -9.90 11.08
N TRP A 113 10.69 -9.65 10.46
CA TRP A 113 10.75 -9.37 9.03
C TRP A 113 10.40 -10.59 8.18
N SER A 114 10.71 -11.79 8.65
CA SER A 114 10.29 -13.04 8.00
C SER A 114 8.78 -13.20 8.01
N PHE A 115 8.12 -12.82 9.10
CA PHE A 115 6.66 -12.83 9.21
C PHE A 115 6.01 -11.80 8.27
N ILE A 116 6.50 -10.56 8.27
CA ILE A 116 5.99 -9.50 7.36
C ILE A 116 6.15 -9.93 5.89
N LYS A 117 7.35 -10.42 5.53
CA LYS A 117 7.62 -10.96 4.19
C LYS A 117 6.67 -12.11 3.85
N LYS A 118 6.52 -13.09 4.75
CA LYS A 118 5.62 -14.23 4.52
C LYS A 118 4.17 -13.78 4.32
N ASN A 119 3.68 -12.84 5.12
CA ASN A 119 2.30 -12.35 5.01
C ASN A 119 2.04 -11.74 3.63
N HIS A 120 2.97 -10.91 3.14
CA HIS A 120 2.84 -10.29 1.82
C HIS A 120 3.02 -11.27 0.65
N ILE A 121 3.93 -12.23 0.76
CA ILE A 121 4.08 -13.29 -0.24
C ILE A 121 2.86 -14.21 -0.28
N ASP A 122 2.27 -14.55 0.88
CA ASP A 122 1.03 -15.32 0.93
C ASP A 122 -0.14 -14.54 0.32
N HIS A 123 -0.18 -13.21 0.45
CA HIS A 123 -1.14 -12.37 -0.27
C HIS A 123 -1.00 -12.54 -1.80
N HIS A 124 0.21 -12.47 -2.35
CA HIS A 124 0.44 -12.68 -3.79
C HIS A 124 0.08 -14.08 -4.29
N TYR A 125 0.53 -15.12 -3.58
CA TYR A 125 0.52 -16.49 -4.12
C TYR A 125 -0.53 -17.42 -3.51
N ARG A 126 -1.15 -17.06 -2.38
CA ARG A 126 -2.24 -17.85 -1.78
C ARG A 126 -3.58 -17.18 -1.98
N ASN A 127 -3.71 -15.91 -1.61
CA ASN A 127 -4.99 -15.21 -1.71
C ASN A 127 -4.83 -13.69 -1.73
N ALA A 128 -4.95 -13.10 -2.92
CA ALA A 128 -4.86 -11.64 -3.11
C ALA A 128 -6.03 -10.87 -2.48
N ASN A 129 -7.09 -11.55 -2.05
CA ASN A 129 -8.24 -10.95 -1.37
C ASN A 129 -8.07 -10.91 0.18
N GLN A 130 -6.86 -11.13 0.68
CA GLN A 130 -6.50 -11.13 2.11
C GLN A 130 -5.08 -10.58 2.31
N GLY A 131 -4.75 -10.06 3.50
CA GLY A 131 -3.40 -9.64 3.84
C GLY A 131 -2.96 -8.34 3.17
N TYR A 132 -3.78 -7.30 3.26
CA TYR A 132 -3.54 -6.01 2.61
C TYR A 132 -2.46 -5.15 3.30
N GLY A 133 -2.14 -5.42 4.56
CA GLY A 133 -1.06 -4.74 5.25
C GLY A 133 0.31 -5.22 4.77
N ILE A 134 1.09 -4.34 4.17
CA ILE A 134 2.46 -4.63 3.69
C ILE A 134 3.48 -4.34 4.80
N SER A 135 3.37 -3.16 5.44
CA SER A 135 4.29 -2.76 6.52
C SER A 135 3.92 -3.39 7.86
N SER A 136 2.63 -3.66 8.08
CA SER A 136 2.09 -4.23 9.31
C SER A 136 0.72 -4.87 9.08
N PRO A 137 0.42 -6.05 9.67
CA PRO A 137 -0.89 -6.69 9.57
C PRO A 137 -1.94 -6.10 10.54
N LEU A 138 -1.62 -5.00 11.24
CA LEU A 138 -2.48 -4.44 12.28
C LEU A 138 -3.92 -4.25 11.79
N PHE A 139 -4.10 -3.60 10.64
CA PHE A 139 -5.43 -3.35 10.10
C PHE A 139 -6.07 -4.60 9.50
N ASP A 140 -5.28 -5.58 9.03
CA ASP A 140 -5.82 -6.89 8.67
C ASP A 140 -6.44 -7.61 9.87
N TRP A 141 -5.88 -7.46 11.07
CA TRP A 141 -6.47 -8.02 12.28
C TRP A 141 -7.72 -7.25 12.71
N VAL A 142 -7.67 -5.92 12.70
CA VAL A 142 -8.80 -5.05 13.05
C VAL A 142 -10.01 -5.35 12.16
N PHE A 143 -9.79 -5.45 10.84
CA PHE A 143 -10.86 -5.68 9.86
C PHE A 143 -11.05 -7.14 9.45
N ARG A 144 -10.37 -8.07 10.13
CA ARG A 144 -10.46 -9.53 9.90
C ARG A 144 -10.23 -9.94 8.43
N SER A 145 -9.27 -9.29 7.78
CA SER A 145 -8.83 -9.57 6.40
C SER A 145 -7.48 -10.25 6.30
N GLY A 146 -6.88 -10.68 7.42
CA GLY A 146 -5.59 -11.37 7.41
C GLY A 146 -5.62 -12.71 6.65
N ILE A 147 -4.45 -13.12 6.18
CA ILE A 147 -4.24 -14.43 5.53
C ILE A 147 -4.72 -15.54 6.47
N LYS A 148 -5.71 -16.31 6.02
CA LYS A 148 -6.15 -17.52 6.74
C LYS A 148 -5.22 -18.67 6.37
N LEU A 149 -4.70 -19.35 7.39
CA LEU A 149 -3.95 -20.60 7.23
C LEU A 149 -4.88 -21.74 6.82
#